data_AF-A0A4Q5YAV1-F1
#
_entry.id   AF-A0A4Q5YAV1-F1
#
_cell.length_a   1.000
_cell.length_b   1.000
_cell.length_c   1.000
_cell.angle_alpha   90.00
_cell.angle_beta   90.00
_cell.angle_gamma   90.00
#
_symmetry.space_group_name_H-M   'P 1'
#
loop_
_entity.id
_entity.type
_entity.pdbx_description
1 polymer ?
#
loop_
_entity_poly.entity_id
_entity_poly.type
_entity_poly.pdbx_seq_one_letter_code
_entity_poly.pdbx_strand_id
1 'polypeptide(L)'
;MAKSIVTFFEKIPDRRRGAGQRHNQTLILVLVLMSTMSGCFGYRATGDFIRRNHEALCKYLKPRKGRLPSFDTVRRVMMGIDFCALSAQFKAWAAQYVVLEKGEWIAVDGKALSGTAIVQSPQQKQAFVSLVSVYCSKQNLVLANDALQNSKQSEIPLVQSLLAALHLEGVVFTLDALHCQKKRQPLSGNPTVIMSLA
;
A
#
# COMPACT_ATOMS: atom_id res chain seq x y z
N MET A 1 5.14 -23.23 -3.99
CA MET A 1 5.27 -22.14 -4.98
C MET A 1 4.49 -20.93 -4.50
N ALA A 2 5.07 -19.73 -4.59
CA ALA A 2 4.34 -18.49 -4.32
C ALA A 2 3.16 -18.36 -5.28
N LYS A 3 2.04 -17.80 -4.81
CA LYS A 3 0.84 -17.61 -5.64
C LYS A 3 0.98 -16.30 -6.42
N SER A 4 0.43 -16.27 -7.62
CA SER A 4 0.41 -15.05 -8.43
C SER A 4 -0.48 -13.98 -7.78
N ILE A 5 -0.12 -12.71 -7.90
CA ILE A 5 -0.91 -11.57 -7.45
C ILE A 5 -2.34 -11.58 -8.01
N VAL A 6 -2.53 -12.15 -9.20
CA VAL A 6 -3.85 -12.34 -9.84
C VAL A 6 -4.81 -13.09 -8.90
N THR A 7 -4.34 -14.14 -8.24
CA THR A 7 -5.15 -14.97 -7.32
C THR A 7 -5.56 -14.22 -6.05
N PHE A 8 -4.81 -13.19 -5.66
CA PHE A 8 -5.14 -12.34 -4.54
C PHE A 8 -6.13 -11.25 -4.96
N PHE A 9 -5.93 -10.66 -6.14
CA PHE A 9 -6.85 -9.66 -6.70
C PHE A 9 -8.23 -10.24 -7.03
N GLU A 10 -8.33 -11.51 -7.39
CA GLU A 10 -9.61 -12.21 -7.59
C GLU A 10 -10.46 -12.32 -6.32
N LYS A 11 -9.85 -12.23 -5.13
CA LYS A 11 -10.59 -12.25 -3.85
C LYS A 11 -11.20 -10.91 -3.49
N ILE A 12 -10.86 -9.85 -4.22
CA ILE A 12 -11.39 -8.51 -3.96
C ILE A 12 -12.82 -8.45 -4.51
N PRO A 13 -13.82 -8.09 -3.69
CA PRO A 13 -15.20 -8.03 -4.14
C PRO A 13 -15.35 -6.98 -5.25
N ASP A 14 -16.04 -7.35 -6.34
CA ASP A 14 -16.40 -6.42 -7.40
C ASP A 14 -17.74 -5.76 -7.07
N ARG A 15 -17.69 -4.51 -6.63
CA ARG A 15 -18.87 -3.72 -6.24
C ARG A 15 -19.63 -3.13 -7.43
N ARG A 16 -19.14 -3.32 -8.65
CA ARG A 16 -19.79 -2.80 -9.86
C ARG A 16 -21.05 -3.62 -10.13
N ARG A 17 -22.07 -2.97 -10.68
CA ARG A 17 -23.28 -3.66 -11.16
C ARG A 17 -22.88 -4.77 -12.14
N GLY A 18 -23.49 -5.96 -12.04
CA GLY A 18 -23.17 -7.11 -12.90
C GLY A 18 -23.41 -6.87 -14.40
N ALA A 19 -24.42 -6.06 -14.74
CA ALA A 19 -24.71 -5.68 -16.11
C ALA A 19 -23.63 -4.75 -16.69
N GLY A 20 -23.16 -5.05 -17.91
CA GLY A 20 -22.25 -4.17 -18.65
C GLY A 20 -20.76 -4.28 -18.28
N GLN A 21 -20.37 -5.27 -17.48
CA GLN A 21 -18.96 -5.53 -17.16
C GLN A 21 -18.22 -6.10 -18.38
N ARG A 22 -17.58 -5.23 -19.15
CA ARG A 22 -16.78 -5.62 -20.32
C ARG A 22 -15.36 -6.09 -19.97
N HIS A 23 -14.83 -5.61 -18.84
CA HIS A 23 -13.47 -5.89 -18.38
C HIS A 23 -13.50 -6.41 -16.94
N ASN A 24 -12.76 -7.49 -16.69
CA ASN A 24 -12.55 -8.05 -15.36
C ASN A 24 -11.81 -7.03 -14.46
N GLN A 25 -12.27 -6.85 -13.22
CA GLN A 25 -11.62 -6.01 -12.22
C GLN A 25 -10.16 -6.41 -11.98
N THR A 26 -9.87 -7.72 -11.87
CA THR A 26 -8.52 -8.25 -11.67
C THR A 26 -7.58 -7.80 -12.79
N LEU A 27 -8.02 -7.87 -14.05
CA LEU A 27 -7.23 -7.41 -15.19
C LEU A 27 -6.89 -5.91 -15.06
N ILE A 28 -7.87 -5.09 -14.67
CA ILE A 28 -7.68 -3.66 -14.49
C ILE A 28 -6.65 -3.37 -13.39
N LEU A 29 -6.71 -4.10 -12.28
CA LEU A 29 -5.75 -3.95 -11.18
C LEU A 29 -4.33 -4.35 -11.58
N VAL A 30 -4.18 -5.44 -12.34
CA VAL A 30 -2.88 -5.83 -12.91
C VAL A 30 -2.34 -4.73 -13.84
N LEU A 31 -3.18 -4.13 -14.69
CA LEU A 31 -2.77 -3.04 -15.57
C LEU A 31 -2.32 -1.79 -14.79
N VAL A 32 -3.05 -1.43 -13.72
CA VAL A 32 -2.67 -0.31 -12.83
C VAL A 32 -1.33 -0.60 -12.16
N LEU A 33 -1.12 -1.82 -11.67
CA LEU A 33 0.15 -2.23 -11.06
C LEU A 33 1.30 -2.15 -12.07
N MET A 34 1.16 -2.74 -13.26
CA MET A 34 2.17 -2.70 -14.32
C MET A 34 2.49 -1.27 -14.75
N SER A 35 1.46 -0.41 -14.89
CA SER A 35 1.64 1.01 -15.18
C SER A 35 2.45 1.70 -14.09
N THR A 36 2.12 1.46 -12.82
CA THR A 36 2.81 2.05 -11.67
C THR A 36 4.27 1.61 -11.59
N MET A 37 4.55 0.32 -11.80
CA MET A 37 5.91 -0.21 -11.88
C MET A 37 6.71 0.38 -13.05
N SER A 38 6.02 0.83 -14.10
CA SER A 38 6.62 1.51 -15.26
C SER A 38 6.74 3.04 -15.06
N GLY A 39 6.56 3.53 -13.83
CA GLY A 39 6.62 4.96 -13.50
C GLY A 39 5.43 5.78 -14.02
N CYS A 40 4.38 5.14 -14.53
CA CYS A 40 3.20 5.79 -15.08
C CYS A 40 2.13 5.93 -13.98
N PHE A 41 2.23 7.01 -13.20
CA PHE A 41 1.36 7.28 -12.07
C PHE A 41 0.07 8.02 -12.45
N GLY A 42 -1.04 7.60 -11.84
CA GLY A 42 -2.34 8.21 -12.04
C GLY A 42 -3.09 7.66 -13.25
N TYR A 43 -4.38 8.00 -13.32
CA TYR A 43 -5.29 7.39 -14.27
C TYR A 43 -4.89 7.66 -15.74
N ARG A 44 -4.52 8.90 -16.09
CA ARG A 44 -4.24 9.29 -17.49
C ARG A 44 -3.00 8.59 -18.01
N ALA A 45 -1.93 8.62 -17.22
CA ALA A 45 -0.70 7.89 -17.50
C ALA A 45 -0.96 6.39 -17.64
N THR A 46 -1.84 5.80 -16.81
CA THR A 46 -2.26 4.40 -16.95
C THR A 46 -2.97 4.13 -18.27
N GLY A 47 -3.89 5.02 -18.69
CA GLY A 47 -4.55 4.91 -19.99
C GLY A 47 -3.57 5.00 -21.17
N ASP A 48 -2.58 5.88 -21.08
CA ASP A 48 -1.53 6.02 -22.08
C ASP A 48 -0.58 4.82 -22.11
N PHE A 49 -0.21 4.29 -20.94
CA PHE A 49 0.56 3.06 -20.80
C PHE A 49 -0.15 1.88 -21.48
N ILE A 50 -1.46 1.72 -21.23
CA ILE A 50 -2.29 0.67 -21.84
C ILE A 50 -2.31 0.82 -23.36
N ARG A 51 -2.47 2.04 -23.88
CA ARG A 51 -2.52 2.31 -25.32
C ARG A 51 -1.19 2.02 -26.00
N ARG A 52 -0.08 2.50 -25.42
CA ARG A 52 1.28 2.31 -25.95
C ARG A 52 1.71 0.84 -25.98
N ASN A 53 1.27 0.06 -24.99
CA ASN A 53 1.65 -1.34 -24.84
C ASN A 53 0.55 -2.32 -25.27
N HIS A 54 -0.43 -1.87 -26.07
CA HIS A 54 -1.64 -2.64 -26.36
C HIS A 54 -1.36 -4.04 -26.88
N GLU A 55 -0.48 -4.17 -27.88
CA GLU A 55 -0.14 -5.47 -28.49
C GLU A 55 0.50 -6.43 -27.49
N ALA A 56 1.50 -5.97 -26.75
CA ALA A 56 2.19 -6.77 -25.74
C ALA A 56 1.23 -7.20 -24.62
N LEU A 57 0.42 -6.27 -24.10
CA LEU A 57 -0.57 -6.56 -23.06
C LEU A 57 -1.62 -7.56 -23.55
N CYS A 58 -2.08 -7.45 -24.79
CA CYS A 58 -3.01 -8.42 -25.38
C CYS A 58 -2.37 -9.80 -25.56
N LYS A 59 -1.10 -9.86 -25.98
CA LYS A 59 -0.34 -11.11 -26.14
C LYS A 59 -0.18 -11.86 -24.81
N TYR A 60 0.21 -11.15 -23.75
CA TYR A 60 0.54 -11.78 -22.46
C TYR A 60 -0.67 -11.97 -21.54
N LEU A 61 -1.56 -10.98 -21.44
CA LEU A 61 -2.71 -11.02 -20.52
C LEU A 61 -3.96 -11.66 -21.14
N LYS A 62 -3.97 -11.88 -22.46
CA LYS A 62 -5.07 -12.52 -23.21
C LYS A 62 -6.46 -12.03 -22.79
N PRO A 63 -6.71 -10.69 -22.79
CA PRO A 63 -7.98 -10.15 -22.38
C PRO A 63 -9.11 -10.61 -23.31
N ARG A 64 -10.33 -10.71 -22.77
CA ARG A 64 -11.51 -11.14 -23.54
C ARG A 64 -11.69 -10.25 -24.79
N LYS A 65 -11.84 -10.88 -25.95
CA LYS A 65 -11.97 -10.20 -27.26
C LYS A 65 -10.77 -9.30 -27.64
N GLY A 66 -9.60 -9.46 -26.99
CA GLY A 66 -8.44 -8.61 -27.24
C GLY A 66 -8.64 -7.14 -26.85
N ARG A 67 -9.58 -6.84 -25.93
CA ARG A 67 -9.94 -5.46 -25.56
C ARG A 67 -9.37 -5.07 -24.21
N LEU A 68 -8.63 -3.98 -24.18
CA LEU A 68 -8.11 -3.36 -22.97
C LEU A 68 -9.02 -2.19 -22.52
N PRO A 69 -9.07 -1.89 -21.20
CA PRO A 69 -9.91 -0.84 -20.66
C PRO A 69 -9.38 0.55 -21.07
N SER A 70 -10.31 1.49 -21.27
CA SER A 70 -9.97 2.91 -21.41
C SER A 70 -9.60 3.54 -20.07
N PHE A 71 -9.00 4.73 -20.11
CA PHE A 71 -8.80 5.60 -18.94
C PHE A 71 -10.06 5.72 -18.06
N ASP A 72 -11.22 5.99 -18.67
CA ASP A 72 -12.48 6.17 -17.93
C ASP A 72 -12.91 4.89 -17.23
N THR A 73 -12.63 3.74 -17.86
CA THR A 73 -12.92 2.43 -17.29
C THR A 73 -12.03 2.17 -16.09
N VAL A 74 -10.71 2.42 -16.21
CA VAL A 74 -9.76 2.31 -15.09
C VAL A 74 -10.21 3.20 -13.93
N ARG A 75 -10.46 4.49 -14.20
CA ARG A 75 -10.93 5.45 -13.19
C ARG A 75 -12.18 4.98 -12.47
N ARG A 76 -13.20 4.53 -13.22
CA ARG A 76 -14.47 4.08 -12.64
C ARG A 76 -14.29 2.88 -11.71
N VAL A 77 -13.43 1.93 -12.07
CA VAL A 77 -13.13 0.77 -11.22
C VAL A 77 -12.36 1.19 -9.98
N MET A 78 -11.31 2.00 -10.14
CA MET A 78 -10.50 2.46 -9.01
C MET A 78 -11.28 3.34 -8.02
N MET A 79 -12.29 4.08 -8.48
CA MET A 79 -13.18 4.85 -7.59
C MET A 79 -14.14 3.97 -6.79
N GLY A 80 -14.51 2.79 -7.30
CA GLY A 80 -15.47 1.89 -6.66
C GLY A 80 -14.83 0.77 -5.85
N ILE A 81 -13.51 0.64 -5.90
CA ILE A 81 -12.80 -0.45 -5.24
C ILE A 81 -12.75 -0.23 -3.73
N ASP A 82 -12.84 -1.32 -2.98
CA ASP A 82 -12.51 -1.30 -1.57
C ASP A 82 -10.99 -1.25 -1.41
N PHE A 83 -10.47 -0.09 -1.03
CA PHE A 83 -9.03 0.10 -0.84
C PHE A 83 -8.48 -0.73 0.32
N CYS A 84 -9.25 -0.95 1.38
CA CYS A 84 -8.84 -1.78 2.50
C CYS A 84 -8.69 -3.25 2.05
N ALA A 85 -9.65 -3.76 1.27
CA ALA A 85 -9.57 -5.10 0.70
C ALA A 85 -8.39 -5.23 -0.28
N LEU A 86 -8.18 -4.23 -1.16
CA LEU A 86 -7.04 -4.21 -2.08
C LEU A 86 -5.70 -4.23 -1.32
N SER A 87 -5.55 -3.35 -0.31
CA SER A 87 -4.35 -3.27 0.53
C SER A 87 -4.09 -4.58 1.26
N ALA A 88 -5.12 -5.19 1.85
CA ALA A 88 -5.01 -6.48 2.54
C ALA A 88 -4.56 -7.61 1.59
N GLN A 89 -5.16 -7.71 0.40
CA GLN A 89 -4.77 -8.73 -0.59
C GLN A 89 -3.37 -8.51 -1.15
N PHE A 90 -2.96 -7.25 -1.37
CA PHE A 90 -1.62 -6.92 -1.80
C PHE A 90 -0.57 -7.26 -0.72
N LYS A 91 -0.83 -6.90 0.54
CA LYS A 91 0.03 -7.26 1.69
C LYS A 91 0.15 -8.78 1.83
N ALA A 92 -0.95 -9.51 1.71
CA ALA A 92 -0.95 -10.97 1.79
C ALA A 92 -0.15 -11.62 0.64
N TRP A 93 -0.16 -11.03 -0.55
CA TRP A 93 0.69 -11.48 -1.66
C TRP A 93 2.18 -11.17 -1.39
N ALA A 94 2.49 -9.96 -0.95
CA ALA A 94 3.87 -9.55 -0.66
C ALA A 94 4.49 -10.38 0.49
N ALA A 95 3.70 -10.71 1.50
CA ALA A 95 4.11 -11.52 2.64
C ALA A 95 4.61 -12.92 2.25
N GLN A 96 4.24 -13.43 1.07
CA GLN A 96 4.74 -14.73 0.59
C GLN A 96 6.24 -14.74 0.29
N TYR A 97 6.84 -13.56 0.13
CA TYR A 97 8.26 -13.38 -0.18
C TYR A 97 9.07 -12.93 1.04
N VAL A 98 8.42 -12.76 2.19
CA VAL A 98 9.06 -12.30 3.42
C VAL A 98 9.50 -13.50 4.26
N VAL A 99 10.79 -13.59 4.52
CA VAL A 99 11.35 -14.51 5.51
C VAL A 99 12.19 -13.68 6.45
N LEU A 100 11.63 -13.26 7.58
CA LEU A 100 12.36 -12.38 8.50
C LEU A 100 13.47 -13.16 9.18
N GLU A 101 14.70 -12.73 8.99
CA GLU A 101 15.86 -13.23 9.70
C GLU A 101 16.08 -12.51 11.03
N LYS A 102 16.78 -13.15 11.97
CA LYS A 102 17.21 -12.49 13.21
C LYS A 102 18.16 -11.33 12.88
N GLY A 103 17.99 -10.21 13.57
CA GLY A 103 18.80 -9.00 13.37
C GLY A 103 18.44 -8.22 12.10
N GLU A 104 17.22 -8.37 11.59
CA GLU A 104 16.71 -7.48 10.54
C GLU A 104 16.43 -6.07 11.05
N TRP A 105 16.72 -5.10 10.20
CA TRP A 105 16.51 -3.68 10.49
C TRP A 105 15.15 -3.27 9.93
N ILE A 106 14.28 -2.85 10.83
CA ILE A 106 12.91 -2.44 10.55
C ILE A 106 12.79 -0.95 10.83
N ALA A 107 12.70 -0.16 9.76
CA ALA A 107 12.48 1.27 9.84
C ALA A 107 10.98 1.58 9.87
N VAL A 108 10.58 2.49 10.75
CA VAL A 108 9.21 2.99 10.79
C VAL A 108 9.23 4.49 10.53
N ASP A 109 8.51 4.91 9.50
CA ASP A 109 8.49 6.30 9.03
C ASP A 109 7.08 6.71 8.59
N GLY A 110 6.71 7.95 8.93
CA GLY A 110 5.45 8.59 8.56
C GLY A 110 5.66 9.65 7.48
N LYS A 111 5.10 9.44 6.28
CA LYS A 111 5.15 10.42 5.19
C LYS A 111 3.80 11.08 4.97
N ALA A 112 3.77 12.41 5.02
CA ALA A 112 2.58 13.20 4.66
C ALA A 112 2.27 13.06 3.16
N LEU A 113 1.01 12.76 2.83
CA LEU A 113 0.56 12.65 1.45
C LEU A 113 0.31 14.05 0.87
N SER A 114 1.00 14.36 -0.22
CA SER A 114 0.81 15.62 -0.96
C SER A 114 -0.63 15.76 -1.47
N GLY A 115 -1.16 16.99 -1.46
CA GLY A 115 -2.51 17.29 -1.95
C GLY A 115 -3.66 16.85 -1.04
N THR A 116 -3.37 16.32 0.15
CA THR A 116 -4.41 15.95 1.15
C THR A 116 -4.68 17.02 2.20
N ALA A 117 -3.94 18.12 2.12
CA ALA A 117 -4.09 19.24 3.03
C ALA A 117 -5.42 19.97 2.84
N ILE A 118 -6.22 20.02 3.90
CA ILE A 118 -7.41 20.85 3.98
C ILE A 118 -7.07 22.02 4.92
N VAL A 119 -7.05 23.22 4.36
CA VAL A 119 -6.92 24.46 5.13
C VAL A 119 -8.32 25.04 5.26
N GLN A 120 -8.92 24.93 6.46
CA GLN A 120 -10.28 25.41 6.71
C GLN A 120 -10.30 26.90 7.12
N SER A 121 -9.26 27.39 7.79
CA SER A 121 -9.06 28.83 8.05
C SER A 121 -7.58 29.14 8.31
N PRO A 122 -7.14 30.42 8.21
CA PRO A 122 -5.76 30.82 8.46
C PRO A 122 -5.28 30.53 9.90
N GLN A 123 -6.20 30.40 10.87
CA GLN A 123 -5.87 30.15 12.27
C GLN A 123 -6.00 28.67 12.69
N GLN A 124 -6.50 27.79 11.84
CA GLN A 124 -6.67 26.37 12.16
C GLN A 124 -5.48 25.53 11.73
N LYS A 125 -5.13 24.52 12.54
CA LYS A 125 -4.11 23.53 12.19
C LYS A 125 -4.50 22.81 10.90
N GLN A 126 -3.56 22.77 9.95
CA GLN A 126 -3.72 22.10 8.67
C GLN A 126 -4.02 20.62 8.88
N ALA A 127 -5.18 20.15 8.41
CA ALA A 127 -5.54 18.74 8.43
C ALA A 127 -4.98 18.08 7.17
N PHE A 128 -4.18 17.03 7.33
CA PHE A 128 -3.64 16.24 6.21
C PHE A 128 -3.60 14.76 6.58
N VAL A 129 -3.37 13.92 5.57
CA VAL A 129 -3.21 12.48 5.74
C VAL A 129 -1.74 12.12 5.64
N SER A 130 -1.25 11.34 6.59
CA SER A 130 0.07 10.70 6.54
C SER A 130 -0.08 9.20 6.31
N LEU A 131 0.90 8.60 5.65
CA LEU A 131 1.04 7.15 5.55
C LEU A 131 2.22 6.74 6.43
N VAL A 132 1.94 5.96 7.47
CA VAL A 132 2.96 5.35 8.33
C VAL A 132 3.30 4.00 7.73
N SER A 133 4.59 3.74 7.53
CA SER A 133 5.09 2.51 6.93
C SER A 133 6.11 1.85 7.84
N VAL A 134 6.04 0.51 7.91
CA VAL A 134 7.01 -0.37 8.58
C VAL A 134 7.79 -1.07 7.47
N TYR A 135 9.06 -0.75 7.33
CA TYR A 135 9.92 -1.10 6.21
C TYR A 135 11.09 -1.98 6.67
N CYS A 136 11.25 -3.16 6.08
CA CYS A 136 12.43 -3.99 6.26
C CYS A 136 13.54 -3.55 5.30
N SER A 137 14.63 -3.00 5.85
CA SER A 137 15.72 -2.40 5.07
C SER A 137 16.51 -3.43 4.27
N LYS A 138 16.74 -4.64 4.81
CA LYS A 138 17.51 -5.68 4.11
C LYS A 138 16.76 -6.26 2.91
N GLN A 139 15.44 -6.44 3.05
CA GLN A 139 14.60 -7.07 2.03
C GLN A 139 13.96 -6.07 1.07
N ASN A 140 14.15 -4.77 1.31
CA ASN A 140 13.52 -3.68 0.59
C ASN A 140 11.99 -3.80 0.48
N LEU A 141 11.34 -4.16 1.59
CA LEU A 141 9.90 -4.42 1.61
C LEU A 141 9.17 -3.70 2.73
N VAL A 142 7.99 -3.16 2.43
CA VAL A 142 7.03 -2.67 3.42
C VAL A 142 6.26 -3.85 4.02
N LEU A 143 6.48 -4.12 5.31
CA LEU A 143 5.81 -5.18 6.08
C LEU A 143 4.37 -4.80 6.47
N ALA A 144 4.19 -3.56 6.90
CA ALA A 144 2.88 -3.00 7.22
C ALA A 144 2.85 -1.51 6.88
N ASN A 145 1.65 -0.99 6.66
CA ASN A 145 1.40 0.43 6.55
C ASN A 145 -0.03 0.75 6.98
N ASP A 146 -0.25 1.98 7.43
CA ASP A 146 -1.59 2.49 7.69
C ASP A 146 -1.66 4.01 7.53
N ALA A 147 -2.85 4.51 7.21
CA ALA A 147 -3.11 5.92 7.01
C ALA A 147 -3.53 6.60 8.32
N LEU A 148 -2.93 7.75 8.59
CA LEU A 148 -3.19 8.58 9.75
C LEU A 148 -3.78 9.91 9.31
N GLN A 149 -4.85 10.36 9.95
CA GLN A 149 -5.31 11.76 9.82
C GLN A 149 -4.86 12.56 11.04
N ASN A 150 -3.92 13.50 10.83
CA ASN A 150 -3.26 14.23 11.92
C ASN A 150 -4.23 15.04 12.81
N SER A 151 -5.37 15.48 12.26
CA SER A 151 -6.38 16.20 13.04
C SER A 151 -7.19 15.31 13.99
N LYS A 152 -7.13 13.99 13.84
CA LYS A 152 -7.95 13.02 14.61
C LYS A 152 -7.13 12.09 15.48
N GLN A 153 -5.94 11.71 15.02
CA GLN A 153 -5.12 10.68 15.64
C GLN A 153 -3.66 11.11 15.64
N SER A 154 -2.93 10.67 16.66
CA SER A 154 -1.48 10.85 16.76
C SER A 154 -0.75 9.67 16.12
N GLU A 155 0.45 9.91 15.61
CA GLU A 155 1.26 8.87 14.96
C GLU A 155 1.74 7.78 15.94
N ILE A 156 2.14 8.19 17.15
CA ILE A 156 2.67 7.29 18.19
C ILE A 156 1.76 6.08 18.48
N PRO A 157 0.45 6.24 18.82
CA PRO A 157 -0.43 5.11 19.07
C PRO A 157 -0.67 4.24 17.82
N LEU A 158 -0.59 4.80 16.62
CA LEU A 158 -0.71 4.04 15.36
C LEU A 158 0.53 3.18 15.10
N VAL A 159 1.72 3.73 15.32
CA VAL A 159 2.98 2.97 15.24
C VAL A 159 2.95 1.81 16.23
N GLN A 160 2.53 2.09 17.47
CA GLN A 160 2.38 1.08 18.51
C GLN A 160 1.44 -0.07 18.11
N SER A 161 0.27 0.24 17.54
CA SER A 161 -0.67 -0.80 17.08
C SER A 161 -0.12 -1.59 15.89
N LEU A 162 0.59 -0.94 14.96
CA LEU A 162 1.23 -1.60 13.81
C LEU A 162 2.31 -2.59 14.25
N LEU A 163 3.15 -2.18 15.20
CA LEU A 163 4.21 -3.05 15.73
C LEU A 163 3.63 -4.24 16.51
N ALA A 164 2.60 -4.00 17.32
CA ALA A 164 1.92 -5.07 18.06
C ALA A 164 1.26 -6.10 17.12
N ALA A 165 0.69 -5.66 16.00
CA ALA A 165 0.05 -6.55 15.04
C ALA A 165 1.05 -7.47 14.31
N LEU A 166 2.29 -7.02 14.10
CA LEU A 166 3.30 -7.76 13.33
C LEU A 166 3.99 -8.88 14.12
N HIS A 167 3.98 -8.87 15.46
CA HIS A 167 4.60 -9.90 16.31
C HIS A 167 6.05 -10.24 15.90
N LEU A 168 6.91 -9.22 15.72
CA LEU A 168 8.27 -9.39 15.24
C LEU A 168 9.24 -9.68 16.40
N GLU A 169 9.95 -10.81 16.31
CA GLU A 169 10.96 -11.21 17.32
C GLU A 169 12.38 -11.09 16.79
N GLY A 170 13.31 -10.66 17.65
CA GLY A 170 14.74 -10.60 17.32
C GLY A 170 15.11 -9.60 16.22
N VAL A 171 14.24 -8.62 15.94
CA VAL A 171 14.48 -7.54 14.98
C VAL A 171 14.99 -6.28 15.68
N VAL A 172 15.58 -5.39 14.87
CA VAL A 172 16.05 -4.07 15.25
C VAL A 172 15.10 -3.01 14.70
N PHE A 173 14.43 -2.26 15.57
CA PHE A 173 13.56 -1.17 15.15
C PHE A 173 14.30 0.16 15.12
N THR A 174 14.19 0.90 14.03
CA THR A 174 14.63 2.30 13.90
C THR A 174 13.42 3.21 13.70
N LEU A 175 13.31 4.25 14.52
CA LEU A 175 12.19 5.18 14.60
C LEU A 175 12.73 6.60 14.78
N ASP A 176 11.97 7.60 14.33
CA ASP A 176 12.28 9.01 14.60
C ASP A 176 12.23 9.33 16.10
N ALA A 177 12.97 10.37 16.52
CA ALA A 177 13.09 10.84 17.89
C ALA A 177 11.74 11.21 18.53
N LEU A 178 10.73 11.56 17.73
CA LEU A 178 9.35 11.77 18.19
C LEU A 178 8.79 10.56 18.97
N HIS A 179 9.28 9.36 18.67
CA HIS A 179 8.84 8.10 19.28
C HIS A 179 9.56 7.76 20.60
N CYS A 180 10.48 8.60 21.07
CA CYS A 180 11.20 8.46 22.36
C CYS A 180 10.28 8.75 23.56
N GLN A 181 9.34 7.84 23.84
CA GLN A 181 8.34 8.02 24.89
C GLN A 181 8.84 7.53 26.26
N LYS A 182 8.55 8.29 27.32
CA LYS A 182 8.90 7.91 28.71
C LYS A 182 8.23 6.61 29.14
N LYS A 183 6.95 6.43 28.77
CA LYS A 183 6.21 5.19 28.97
C LYS A 183 6.45 4.29 27.76
N ARG A 184 7.27 3.27 27.96
CA ARG A 184 7.54 2.24 26.95
C ARG A 184 6.37 1.26 26.93
N GLN A 185 5.84 0.97 25.74
CA GLN A 185 4.94 -0.17 25.59
C GLN A 185 5.77 -1.45 25.53
N PRO A 186 5.35 -2.53 26.22
CA PRO A 186 5.94 -3.84 26.01
C PRO A 186 5.59 -4.30 24.60
N LEU A 187 6.60 -4.47 23.76
CA LEU A 187 6.44 -5.15 22.48
C LEU A 187 6.34 -6.66 22.74
N SER A 188 5.54 -7.38 21.96
CA SER A 188 5.53 -8.84 21.98
C SER A 188 6.84 -9.36 21.40
N GLY A 189 7.55 -10.22 22.16
CA GLY A 189 8.88 -10.76 21.79
C GLY A 189 10.03 -10.15 22.60
N ASN A 190 11.26 -10.63 22.37
CA ASN A 190 12.51 -9.98 22.82
C ASN A 190 13.11 -9.13 21.66
N PRO A 191 12.52 -8.00 21.25
CA PRO A 191 13.11 -7.14 20.22
C PRO A 191 14.28 -6.33 20.79
N THR A 192 15.32 -6.15 19.99
CA THR A 192 16.39 -5.20 20.30
C THR A 192 16.05 -3.87 19.64
N VAL A 193 15.39 -2.95 20.35
CA VAL A 193 15.07 -1.63 19.80
C VAL A 193 16.32 -0.76 19.78
N ILE A 194 16.80 -0.36 18.58
CA ILE A 194 17.92 0.57 18.42
C ILE A 194 17.37 1.87 17.82
N MET A 195 17.20 2.88 18.66
CA MET A 195 16.75 4.19 18.21
C MET A 195 17.84 4.84 17.35
N SER A 196 17.49 5.19 16.11
CA SER A 196 18.38 5.88 15.17
C SER A 196 17.94 7.34 15.09
N LEU A 197 18.82 8.26 15.46
CA LEU A 197 18.69 9.67 15.13
C LEU A 197 19.03 9.80 13.64
N ALA A 198 18.02 9.91 12.78
CA ALA A 198 18.20 10.32 11.39
C ALA A 198 18.08 11.85 11.29
#